data_AF-A0A163VSV0-F1
#
_entry.id   AF-A0A163VSV0-F1
#
_cell.length_a   1.000
_cell.length_b   1.000
_cell.length_c   1.000
_cell.angle_alpha   90.00
_cell.angle_beta   90.00
_cell.angle_gamma   90.00
#
_symmetry.space_group_name_H-M   'P 1'
#
loop_
_entity.id
_entity.type
_entity.pdbx_description
1 polymer ?
#
loop_
_entity_poly.entity_id
_entity_poly.type
_entity_poly.pdbx_seq_one_letter_code
_entity_poly.pdbx_strand_id
1 'polypeptide(L)' 'MNQFHDQHPAAELVNLMRLEEGARSCTTRDQARAIIHEADQVKRHLWGTTEGTIAAHD' A
#
# COMPACT_ATOMS: atom_id res chain seq x y z
N MET A 1 15.16 0.66 -20.89
CA MET A 1 13.74 0.24 -20.87
C MET A 1 13.19 0.53 -19.49
N ASN A 2 12.70 1.75 -19.24
CA ASN A 2 12.03 2.10 -17.98
C ASN A 2 10.53 2.17 -18.25
N GLN A 3 9.87 1.02 -18.23
CA GLN A 3 8.42 0.95 -18.20
C GLN A 3 8.01 1.02 -16.73
N PHE A 4 8.05 2.23 -16.16
CA PHE A 4 7.21 2.50 -15.00
C PHE A 4 5.79 2.43 -15.55
N HIS A 5 5.11 1.31 -15.31
CA HIS A 5 3.70 1.19 -15.59
C HIS A 5 3.03 2.36 -14.89
N ASP A 6 2.42 3.24 -15.68
CA ASP A 6 1.47 4.27 -15.27
C ASP A 6 0.25 3.55 -14.63
N GLN A 7 0.44 3.00 -13.43
CA GLN A 7 -0.68 2.46 -12.66
C GLN A 7 -1.50 3.66 -12.22
N HIS A 8 -2.64 3.83 -12.89
CA HIS A 8 -3.59 4.89 -12.60
C HIS A 8 -3.90 4.87 -11.09
N PRO A 9 -3.83 6.01 -10.37
CA PRO A 9 -4.06 6.04 -8.91
C PRO A 9 -5.37 5.39 -8.48
N ALA A 10 -6.39 5.42 -9.33
CA ALA A 10 -7.66 4.73 -9.10
C ALA A 10 -7.51 3.20 -9.06
N ALA A 11 -6.66 2.60 -9.89
CA ALA A 11 -6.41 1.16 -9.90
C ALA A 11 -5.68 0.71 -8.62
N GLU A 12 -4.72 1.50 -8.16
CA GLU A 12 -4.00 1.27 -6.91
C GLU A 12 -4.92 1.41 -5.69
N LEU A 13 -5.83 2.39 -5.68
CA LEU A 13 -6.85 2.51 -4.65
C LEU A 13 -7.79 1.30 -4.61
N VAL A 14 -8.24 0.82 -5.77
CA VAL A 14 -9.05 -0.41 -5.87
C VAL A 14 -8.26 -1.62 -5.38
N ASN A 15 -6.97 -1.70 -5.68
CA ASN A 15 -6.10 -2.77 -5.19
C ASN A 15 -6.01 -2.74 -3.66
N LEU A 16 -5.80 -1.55 -3.07
CA LEU A 16 -5.78 -1.37 -1.63
C LEU A 16 -7.08 -1.81 -0.96
N MET A 17 -8.24 -1.43 -1.52
CA MET A 17 -9.55 -1.85 -0.99
C MET A 17 -9.73 -3.38 -1.03
N ARG A 18 -9.21 -4.07 -2.05
CA ARG A 18 -9.25 -5.53 -2.14
C ARG A 18 -8.37 -6.20 -1.09
N LEU A 19 -7.19 -5.64 -0.82
CA LEU A 19 -6.29 -6.12 0.23
C LEU A 19 -6.92 -5.98 1.61
N GLU A 20 -7.59 -4.85 1.88
CA GLU A 20 -8.32 -4.63 3.13
C GLU A 20 -9.50 -5.60 3.30
N GLU A 21 -10.22 -5.92 2.23
CA GLU A 21 -11.25 -6.94 2.26
C GLU A 21 -10.66 -8.33 2.54
N GLY A 22 -9.54 -8.67 1.90
CA GLY A 22 -8.79 -9.91 2.17
C GLY A 22 -8.35 -10.01 3.65
N ALA A 23 -7.92 -8.89 4.24
CA ALA A 23 -7.50 -8.83 5.64
C ALA A 23 -8.60 -9.26 6.62
N ARG A 24 -9.88 -8.95 6.31
CA ARG A 24 -11.03 -9.32 7.15
C ARG A 24 -11.24 -10.83 7.26
N SER A 25 -10.70 -11.60 6.33
CA SER A 25 -10.88 -13.06 6.22
C SER A 25 -9.62 -13.85 6.58
N CYS A 26 -8.56 -13.19 7.05
CA CYS A 26 -7.33 -13.88 7.41
C CYS A 26 -7.54 -14.80 8.62
N THR A 27 -7.00 -16.01 8.54
CA THR A 27 -7.10 -17.02 9.63
C THR A 27 -5.73 -17.45 10.12
N THR A 28 -4.67 -16.99 9.48
CA THR A 28 -3.28 -17.30 9.85
C THR A 28 -2.43 -16.03 9.93
N ARG A 29 -1.41 -16.09 10.78
CA ARG A 29 -0.44 -15.00 10.93
C ARG A 29 0.31 -14.70 9.63
N ASP A 30 0.61 -15.73 8.84
CA ASP A 30 1.37 -15.56 7.61
C ASP A 30 0.54 -14.85 6.52
N GLN A 31 -0.76 -15.15 6.43
CA GLN A 31 -1.69 -14.41 5.57
C GLN A 31 -1.78 -12.94 5.98
N ALA A 32 -1.95 -12.67 7.29
CA ALA A 32 -2.01 -11.30 7.79
C ALA A 32 -0.73 -10.52 7.45
N ARG A 33 0.44 -11.15 7.61
CA ARG A 33 1.74 -10.54 7.30
C ARG A 33 1.89 -10.26 5.80
N ALA A 34 1.47 -11.17 4.93
CA ALA A 34 1.52 -10.95 3.48
C ALA A 34 0.66 -9.75 3.07
N ILE A 35 -0.58 -9.67 3.58
CA ILE A 35 -1.52 -8.58 3.28
C ILE A 35 -0.98 -7.23 3.76
N ILE A 36 -0.39 -7.17 4.96
CA ILE A 36 0.23 -5.94 5.48
C ILE A 36 1.38 -5.48 4.57
N HIS A 37 2.26 -6.40 4.18
CA HIS A 37 3.39 -6.06 3.30
C HIS A 37 2.94 -5.50 1.95
N GLU A 38 1.92 -6.12 1.35
CA GLU A 38 1.39 -5.70 0.05
C GLU A 38 0.65 -4.36 0.15
N ALA A 39 -0.19 -4.18 1.19
CA ALA A 39 -0.88 -2.92 1.44
C ALA A 39 0.11 -1.78 1.67
N ASP A 40 1.18 -2.00 2.44
CA ASP A 40 2.22 -0.99 2.66
C ASP A 40 2.93 -0.59 1.36
N GLN A 41 3.16 -1.53 0.45
CA GLN A 41 3.77 -1.22 -0.84
C GLN A 41 2.84 -0.34 -1.70
N VAL A 42 1.56 -0.67 -1.77
CA VAL A 42 0.53 0.11 -2.50
C VAL A 42 0.41 1.51 -1.88
N LYS A 43 0.37 1.62 -0.55
CA LYS A 43 0.31 2.91 0.16
C LYS A 43 1.53 3.77 -0.12
N ARG A 44 2.74 3.20 -0.10
CA ARG A 44 3.97 3.93 -0.47
C ARG A 44 3.95 4.41 -1.92
N HIS A 45 3.36 3.64 -2.83
CA HIS A 45 3.23 4.04 -4.22
C HIS A 45 2.21 5.17 -4.41
N LEU A 46 1.05 5.09 -3.75
CA LEU A 46 -0.03 6.08 -3.82
C LEU A 46 0.30 7.41 -3.12
N TRP A 47 0.93 7.35 -1.95
CA TRP A 47 1.08 8.49 -1.06
C TRP A 47 2.53 8.91 -0.82
N GLY A 48 3.49 8.17 -1.39
CA GLY A 48 4.91 8.37 -1.11
C GLY A 48 5.33 7.77 0.24
N THR A 49 6.59 7.98 0.61
CA THR A 49 7.11 7.59 1.92
C THR A 49 6.96 8.74 2.91
N THR A 50 6.53 8.45 4.14
CA THR A 50 6.49 9.43 5.25
C THR A 50 7.88 9.74 5.81
N GLU A 51 8.92 9.73 5.00
CA GLU A 51 10.25 10.21 5.41
C GLU A 51 10.31 11.72 5.20
N GLY A 52 9.94 12.49 6.24
CA GLY A 52 10.30 13.91 6.33
C GLY A 52 9.23 14.92 6.76
N THR A 53 7.94 14.56 6.85
CA THR A 53 6.87 15.59 6.98
C THR A 53 6.67 16.14 8.41
N ILE A 54 7.30 15.58 9.44
CA ILE A 54 7.12 16.03 10.84
C ILE A 54 8.19 17.05 11.29
N ALA A 55 9.27 17.26 10.53
CA ALA A 55 10.40 18.09 10.96
C ALA A 55 10.35 19.58 10.54
N ALA A 56 9.19 20.09 10.07
CA ALA A 56 9.09 21.44 9.49
C ALA A 56 8.29 22.45 10.34
N HIS A 57 8.15 22.22 11.65
CA HIS A 57 7.44 23.15 12.53
C HIS A 57 8.14 23.29 13.90
N ASP A 58 9.37 23.79 13.88
CA ASP A 58 10.02 24.45 15.02
C ASP A 58 10.57 25.81 14.56
#